data_AF-A0A950GDR4-F1
#
_entry.id   AF-A0A950GDR4-F1
#
_cell.length_a   1.000
_cell.length_b   1.000
_cell.length_c   1.000
_cell.angle_alpha   90.00
_cell.angle_beta   90.00
_cell.angle_gamma   90.00
#
_symmetry.space_group_name_H-M   'P 1'
#
loop_
_entity.id
_entity.type
_entity.pdbx_description
1 polymer ?
#
loop_
_entity_poly.entity_id
_entity_poly.type
_entity_poly.pdbx_seq_one_letter_code
_entity_poly.pdbx_strand_id
1 'polypeptide(L)'
;MARAADVLAALRSLPIADYDAITGGEPVLVLAPHADDESCGCGGLIAEACERGRSIAVAIVTDGVGSHPHSRAYPPPRLQAVRESEAREAVAALGLAADRLHFLGLPDTASPHEGPAFADA
;
A
#
# COMPACT_ATOMS: atom_id res chain seq x y z
N MET A 1 19.56 8.58 -18.65
CA MET A 1 18.79 7.53 -17.94
C MET A 1 19.77 6.52 -17.37
N ALA A 2 19.57 6.07 -16.14
CA ALA A 2 20.35 4.97 -15.57
C ALA A 2 20.03 3.64 -16.30
N ARG A 3 20.99 2.72 -16.40
CA ARG A 3 20.72 1.38 -16.97
C ARG A 3 20.12 0.49 -15.87
N ALA A 4 19.24 -0.43 -16.25
CA ALA A 4 18.61 -1.36 -15.31
C ALA A 4 19.62 -2.13 -14.45
N ALA A 5 20.75 -2.55 -15.04
CA ALA A 5 21.83 -3.23 -14.33
C ALA A 5 22.47 -2.37 -13.22
N ASP A 6 22.63 -1.07 -13.47
CA ASP A 6 23.22 -0.15 -12.49
C ASP A 6 22.26 0.05 -11.30
N VAL A 7 20.96 0.16 -11.57
CA VAL A 7 19.92 0.24 -10.53
C VAL A 7 19.87 -1.03 -9.69
N LEU A 8 19.85 -2.21 -10.32
CA LEU A 8 19.83 -3.49 -9.60
C LEU A 8 21.09 -3.69 -8.75
N ALA A 9 22.25 -3.28 -9.25
CA ALA A 9 23.50 -3.33 -8.48
C ALA A 9 23.43 -2.41 -7.25
N ALA A 10 22.89 -1.19 -7.40
CA ALA A 10 22.70 -0.26 -6.29
C ALA A 10 21.70 -0.79 -5.25
N LEU A 11 20.57 -1.36 -5.69
CA LEU A 11 19.55 -1.93 -4.81
C LEU A 11 20.11 -3.05 -3.91
N ARG A 12 20.99 -3.90 -4.44
CA ARG A 12 21.67 -4.96 -3.67
C ARG A 12 22.64 -4.44 -2.60
N SER A 13 23.01 -3.16 -2.68
CA SER A 13 23.92 -2.52 -1.73
C SER A 13 23.21 -1.58 -0.76
N LEU A 14 21.88 -1.48 -0.83
CA LEU A 14 21.12 -0.69 0.13
C LEU A 14 21.29 -1.24 1.54
N PRO A 15 21.36 -0.36 2.56
CA PRO A 15 21.46 -0.80 3.94
C PRO A 15 20.22 -1.59 4.32
N ILE A 16 20.43 -2.74 4.97
CA ILE A 16 19.38 -3.52 5.62
C ILE A 16 19.38 -3.12 7.09
N ALA A 17 18.21 -2.75 7.60
CA ALA A 17 17.99 -2.43 9.00
C ALA A 17 16.92 -3.37 9.56
N ASP A 18 17.00 -3.66 10.87
CA ASP A 18 15.94 -4.40 11.54
C ASP A 18 14.68 -3.54 11.76
N TYR A 19 13.58 -4.20 12.11
CA TYR A 19 12.30 -3.54 12.38
C TYR A 19 12.40 -2.38 13.38
N ASP A 20 13.09 -2.57 14.51
CA ASP A 20 13.11 -1.57 15.58
C ASP A 20 14.00 -0.38 15.18
N ALA A 21 15.03 -0.58 14.36
CA ALA A 21 15.83 0.48 13.77
C ALA A 21 15.07 1.32 12.74
N ILE A 22 14.15 0.70 11.98
CA ILE A 22 13.30 1.40 11.00
C ILE A 22 12.20 2.20 11.72
N THR A 23 11.58 1.61 12.74
CA THR A 23 10.35 2.12 13.36
C THR A 23 10.55 2.86 14.67
N GLY A 24 11.73 2.74 15.28
CA GLY A 24 11.99 3.20 16.65
C GLY A 24 11.21 2.41 17.72
N GLY A 25 10.58 1.29 17.35
CA GLY A 25 9.69 0.53 18.24
C GLY A 25 8.29 1.14 18.39
N GLU A 26 7.96 2.18 17.62
CA GLU A 26 6.66 2.85 17.65
C GLU A 26 5.62 2.12 16.76
N PRO A 27 4.31 2.38 16.99
CA PRO A 27 3.27 1.92 16.07
C PRO A 27 3.47 2.46 14.65
N VAL A 28 3.20 1.62 13.65
CA VAL A 28 3.43 1.95 12.24
C VAL A 28 2.11 2.12 11.48
N LEU A 29 2.05 3.15 10.63
CA LEU A 29 1.05 3.27 9.58
C LEU A 29 1.76 3.23 8.22
N VAL A 30 1.43 2.23 7.41
CA VAL A 30 1.81 2.17 6.00
C VAL A 30 0.78 2.96 5.20
N LEU A 31 1.20 4.08 4.62
CA LEU A 31 0.40 4.87 3.69
C LEU A 31 0.75 4.45 2.26
N ALA A 32 -0.21 3.83 1.57
CA ALA A 32 -0.06 3.33 0.22
C ALA A 32 -0.92 4.17 -0.74
N PRO A 33 -0.34 4.82 -1.78
CA PRO A 33 -1.13 5.55 -2.77
C PRO A 33 -2.23 4.67 -3.41
N HIS A 34 -1.86 3.46 -3.81
CA HIS A 34 -2.73 2.51 -4.48
C HIS A 34 -2.68 1.11 -3.84
N ALA A 35 -3.70 0.31 -4.13
CA ALA A 35 -3.76 -1.09 -3.73
C ALA A 35 -2.74 -1.93 -4.53
N ASP A 36 -1.65 -2.33 -3.88
CA ASP A 36 -0.46 -3.08 -4.36
C ASP A 36 0.83 -2.47 -3.80
N ASP A 37 0.86 -1.15 -3.60
CA ASP A 37 2.01 -0.41 -3.09
C ASP A 37 2.39 -0.85 -1.67
N GLU A 38 1.42 -1.19 -0.82
CA GLU A 38 1.68 -1.67 0.55
C GLU A 38 2.46 -2.98 0.55
N SER A 39 2.10 -3.88 -0.37
CA SER A 39 2.69 -5.20 -0.50
C SER A 39 4.04 -5.12 -1.21
N CYS A 40 4.11 -4.37 -2.31
CA CYS A 40 5.34 -4.20 -3.10
C CYS A 40 6.41 -3.40 -2.37
N GLY A 41 6.01 -2.34 -1.65
CA GLY A 41 6.93 -1.44 -0.96
C GLY A 41 7.24 -1.86 0.48
N CYS A 42 6.23 -2.33 1.21
CA CYS A 42 6.33 -2.55 2.66
C CYS A 42 5.97 -3.97 3.10
N GLY A 43 5.78 -4.93 2.19
CA GLY A 43 5.29 -6.27 2.53
C GLY A 43 6.15 -7.00 3.58
N GLY A 44 7.48 -6.87 3.49
CA GLY A 44 8.38 -7.43 4.50
C GLY A 44 8.22 -6.80 5.89
N LEU A 45 8.05 -5.47 5.95
CA LEU A 45 7.82 -4.73 7.20
C LEU A 45 6.47 -5.11 7.83
N ILE A 46 5.43 -5.26 7.01
CA ILE A 46 4.09 -5.68 7.45
C ILE A 46 4.14 -7.08 8.03
N ALA A 47 4.73 -8.04 7.30
CA ALA A 47 4.84 -9.42 7.76
C ALA A 47 5.65 -9.53 9.07
N GLU A 48 6.77 -8.85 9.15
CA GLU A 48 7.63 -8.84 10.34
C GLU A 48 6.93 -8.19 11.55
N ALA A 49 6.18 -7.10 11.35
CA ALA A 49 5.37 -6.49 12.41
C ALA A 49 4.34 -7.48 12.96
N CYS A 50 3.60 -8.14 12.07
CA CYS A 50 2.57 -9.12 12.42
C CYS A 50 3.16 -10.33 13.15
N GLU A 51 4.26 -10.89 12.67
CA GLU A 51 4.96 -12.01 13.31
C GLU A 51 5.45 -11.66 14.72
N ARG A 52 5.96 -10.43 14.91
CA ARG A 52 6.44 -9.93 16.21
C ARG A 52 5.32 -9.42 17.13
N GLY A 53 4.06 -9.44 16.69
CA GLY A 53 2.93 -8.88 17.45
C GLY A 53 3.02 -7.37 17.68
N ARG A 54 3.68 -6.62 16.78
CA ARG A 54 3.79 -5.16 16.82
C ARG A 54 2.54 -4.52 16.21
N SER A 55 2.23 -3.30 16.64
CA SER A 55 1.08 -2.55 16.12
C SER A 55 1.41 -1.96 14.74
N ILE A 56 0.73 -2.45 13.71
CA ILE A 56 0.80 -1.93 12.35
C ILE A 56 -0.59 -1.81 11.73
N ALA A 57 -0.79 -0.79 10.91
CA ALA A 57 -1.97 -0.61 10.08
C ALA A 57 -1.57 -0.18 8.66
N VAL A 58 -2.45 -0.43 7.70
CA VAL A 58 -2.30 -0.04 6.30
C VAL A 58 -3.48 0.85 5.93
N ALA A 59 -3.20 1.99 5.29
CA ALA A 59 -4.21 2.81 4.65
C ALA A 59 -3.87 2.97 3.16
N ILE A 60 -4.78 2.47 2.31
CA ILE A 60 -4.75 2.66 0.87
C ILE A 60 -5.54 3.92 0.55
N VAL A 61 -4.84 4.90 -0.05
CA VAL A 61 -5.33 6.27 -0.19
C VAL A 61 -6.38 6.37 -1.29
N THR A 62 -6.13 5.74 -2.44
CA THR A 62 -7.00 5.91 -3.62
C THR A 62 -7.82 4.68 -3.97
N ASP A 63 -8.88 4.88 -4.74
CA ASP A 63 -9.73 3.82 -5.31
C ASP A 63 -9.03 2.99 -6.41
N GLY A 64 -7.88 3.45 -6.91
CA GLY A 64 -7.06 2.76 -7.90
C GLY A 64 -7.70 2.59 -9.28
N VAL A 65 -8.79 3.30 -9.59
CA VAL A 65 -9.55 3.08 -10.84
C VAL A 65 -8.94 3.79 -12.06
N GLY A 66 -7.99 4.70 -11.84
CA GLY A 66 -7.32 5.49 -12.88
C GLY A 66 -6.35 4.68 -13.74
N SER A 67 -6.02 3.45 -13.35
CA SER A 67 -5.16 2.55 -14.11
C SER A 67 -5.74 2.10 -15.45
N HIS A 68 -7.09 2.00 -15.58
CA HIS A 68 -7.75 1.45 -16.77
C HIS A 68 -9.05 2.20 -17.15
N PRO A 69 -9.01 3.53 -17.44
CA PRO A 69 -10.20 4.39 -17.55
C PRO A 69 -11.15 4.03 -18.70
N HIS A 70 -10.72 3.19 -19.66
CA HIS A 70 -11.51 2.80 -20.83
C HIS A 70 -11.76 1.29 -20.92
N SER A 71 -11.48 0.54 -19.85
CA SER A 71 -11.70 -0.91 -19.85
C SER A 71 -13.19 -1.24 -19.81
N ARG A 72 -13.66 -1.94 -20.86
CA ARG A 72 -15.02 -2.48 -20.89
C ARG A 72 -15.18 -3.70 -19.98
N ALA A 73 -14.10 -4.46 -19.78
CA ALA A 73 -14.11 -5.64 -18.91
C ALA A 73 -14.05 -5.26 -17.44
N TYR A 74 -13.34 -4.17 -17.11
CA TYR A 74 -13.13 -3.66 -15.76
C TYR A 74 -13.52 -2.16 -15.68
N PRO A 75 -14.83 -1.85 -15.74
CA PRO A 75 -15.29 -0.48 -15.46
C PRO A 75 -14.96 -0.09 -14.01
N PRO A 76 -14.90 1.22 -13.67
CA PRO A 76 -14.39 1.69 -12.38
C PRO A 76 -14.94 0.98 -11.14
N PRO A 77 -16.26 0.76 -10.98
CA PRO A 77 -16.78 0.07 -9.79
C PRO A 77 -16.31 -1.39 -9.67
N ARG A 78 -16.17 -2.08 -10.80
CA ARG A 78 -15.64 -3.45 -10.83
C ARG A 78 -14.14 -3.46 -10.53
N LEU A 79 -13.40 -2.52 -11.11
CA LEU A 79 -11.96 -2.42 -10.91
C LEU A 79 -11.62 -2.13 -9.44
N GLN A 80 -12.29 -1.16 -8.82
CA GLN A 80 -12.14 -0.87 -7.40
C GLN A 80 -12.40 -2.12 -6.56
N ALA A 81 -13.55 -2.79 -6.74
CA ALA A 81 -13.90 -3.98 -5.97
C ALA A 81 -12.88 -5.12 -6.11
N VAL A 82 -12.34 -5.32 -7.32
CA VAL A 82 -11.27 -6.30 -7.56
C VAL A 82 -10.00 -5.91 -6.81
N ARG A 83 -9.53 -4.67 -6.95
CA ARG A 83 -8.31 -4.20 -6.28
C ARG A 83 -8.42 -4.22 -4.76
N GLU A 84 -9.58 -3.86 -4.20
CA GLU A 84 -9.80 -3.97 -2.76
C GLU A 84 -9.78 -5.44 -2.30
N SER A 85 -10.34 -6.36 -3.08
CA SER A 85 -10.27 -7.80 -2.79
C SER A 85 -8.83 -8.31 -2.84
N GLU A 86 -8.08 -7.95 -3.88
CA GLU A 86 -6.67 -8.31 -4.06
C GLU A 86 -5.81 -7.78 -2.91
N ALA A 87 -5.99 -6.52 -2.50
CA ALA A 87 -5.27 -5.94 -1.37
C ALA A 87 -5.61 -6.64 -0.05
N ARG A 88 -6.89 -6.97 0.20
CA ARG A 88 -7.30 -7.74 1.39
C ARG A 88 -6.61 -9.10 1.43
N GLU A 89 -6.59 -9.81 0.31
CA GLU A 89 -5.92 -11.12 0.20
C GLU A 89 -4.41 -11.00 0.39
N ALA A 90 -3.79 -9.97 -0.20
CA ALA A 90 -2.36 -9.73 -0.10
C ALA A 90 -1.94 -9.46 1.35
N VAL A 91 -2.56 -8.50 2.05
CA VAL A 91 -2.19 -8.20 3.44
C VAL A 91 -2.56 -9.33 4.41
N ALA A 92 -3.62 -10.08 4.13
CA ALA A 92 -3.95 -11.28 4.91
C ALA A 92 -2.86 -12.36 4.77
N ALA A 93 -2.27 -12.52 3.59
CA ALA A 93 -1.13 -13.42 3.39
C ALA A 93 0.13 -12.96 4.15
N LEU A 94 0.23 -11.65 4.46
CA LEU A 94 1.26 -11.08 5.32
C LEU A 94 0.91 -11.16 6.83
N GLY A 95 -0.26 -11.69 7.19
CA GLY A 95 -0.71 -11.84 8.58
C GLY A 95 -1.40 -10.61 9.17
N LEU A 96 -1.70 -9.59 8.36
CA LEU A 96 -2.42 -8.40 8.84
C LEU A 96 -3.89 -8.73 9.07
N ALA A 97 -4.42 -8.31 10.23
CA ALA A 97 -5.83 -8.44 10.54
C ALA A 97 -6.69 -7.51 9.68
N ALA A 98 -7.88 -7.96 9.28
CA ALA A 98 -8.74 -7.23 8.36
C ALA A 98 -9.21 -5.86 8.90
N ASP A 99 -9.26 -5.67 10.21
CA ASP A 99 -9.60 -4.41 10.88
C ASP A 99 -8.46 -3.38 10.91
N ARG A 100 -7.28 -3.77 10.42
CA ARG A 100 -6.08 -2.92 10.30
C ARG A 100 -5.81 -2.47 8.86
N LEU A 101 -6.68 -2.83 7.92
CA LEU A 101 -6.65 -2.36 6.54
C LEU A 101 -7.76 -1.34 6.31
N HIS A 102 -7.39 -0.17 5.84
CA HIS A 102 -8.29 0.94 5.57
C HIS A 102 -8.20 1.36 4.10
N PHE A 103 -9.35 1.62 3.48
CA PHE A 103 -9.46 2.21 2.15
C PHE A 103 -10.09 3.59 2.30
N LEU A 104 -9.38 4.65 1.92
CA LEU A 104 -9.87 6.03 2.02
C LEU A 104 -10.71 6.44 0.80
N GLY A 105 -10.59 5.70 -0.31
CA GLY A 105 -11.45 5.89 -1.49
C GLY A 105 -11.27 7.24 -2.20
N LEU A 106 -10.13 7.91 -2.04
CA LEU A 106 -9.87 9.14 -2.79
C LEU A 106 -9.73 8.85 -4.29
N PRO A 107 -10.07 9.81 -5.17
CA PRO A 107 -9.97 9.59 -6.61
C PRO A 107 -8.54 9.33 -7.06
N ASP A 108 -8.27 8.16 -7.64
CA ASP A 108 -7.00 7.88 -8.29
C ASP A 108 -6.72 8.95 -9.38
N THR A 109 -5.46 9.37 -9.48
CA THR A 109 -4.94 10.45 -10.35
C THR A 109 -5.43 11.87 -10.04
N ALA A 110 -6.33 12.04 -9.07
CA ALA A 110 -6.95 13.33 -8.75
C ALA A 110 -7.25 13.51 -7.24
N SER A 111 -6.46 12.88 -6.36
CA SER A 111 -6.64 12.96 -4.92
C SER A 111 -6.58 14.40 -4.42
N PRO A 112 -7.61 14.89 -3.70
CA PRO A 112 -7.59 16.22 -3.13
C PRO A 112 -6.59 16.33 -1.98
N HIS A 113 -6.08 17.54 -1.75
CA HIS A 113 -5.21 17.84 -0.60
C HIS A 113 -5.96 18.54 0.55
N GLU A 114 -7.19 19.02 0.30
CA GLU A 114 -8.02 19.75 1.25
C GLU A 114 -9.51 19.71 0.83
N GLY A 115 -10.38 20.23 1.70
CA GLY A 115 -11.81 20.35 1.44
C GLY A 115 -12.63 19.10 1.85
N PRO A 116 -13.96 19.10 1.61
CA PRO A 116 -14.85 18.05 2.08
C PRO A 116 -14.46 16.66 1.60
N ALA A 117 -14.10 16.52 0.32
CA ALA A 117 -13.66 15.24 -0.24
C ALA A 117 -12.39 14.66 0.42
N PHE A 118 -11.54 15.52 1.02
CA PHE A 118 -10.39 15.08 1.82
C PHE A 118 -10.80 14.77 3.27
N ALA A 119 -11.69 15.58 3.85
CA ALA A 119 -12.08 15.48 5.25
C ALA A 119 -13.05 14.32 5.54
N ASP A 120 -13.85 13.93 4.55
CA ASP A 120 -14.89 12.88 4.67
C ASP A 120 -14.40 11.49 4.23
N ALA A 121 -13.13 11.38 3.81
CA ALA A 121 -12.49 10.15 3.36
C ALA A 121 -12.05 9.24 4.51
#